data_AF-A0A7D6EXD1-F1
#
_entry.id   AF-A0A7D6EXD1-F1
#
_cell.length_a   1.000
_cell.length_b   1.000
_cell.length_c   1.000
_cell.angle_alpha   90.00
_cell.angle_beta   90.00
_cell.angle_gamma   90.00
#
_symmetry.space_group_name_H-M   'P 1'
#
loop_
_entity.id
_entity.type
_entity.pdbx_description
1 polymer ?
#
loop_
_entity_poly.entity_id
_entity_poly.type
_entity_poly.pdbx_seq_one_letter_code
_entity_poly.pdbx_strand_id
1 'polypeptide(L)'
;MRRTITTITALLIATSLTACGAGQNAATRNIKQVTDGVEKIITQNGSAIKIVNLLLVATETGDAVVVGTIVNQGAAPDKLLGIAVGGGTATITGDTTLNQNAPLRFEGESANVKAVFTGVSPVAGRHVKLTLGFARAGMVTAEVIIRDKRDAYKNVTSGITPVATSSPDSQPLQ
;
A
#
# COMPACT_ATOMS: atom_id res chain seq x y z
N MET A 1 52.61 -8.02 -34.92
CA MET A 1 51.15 -7.83 -35.08
C MET A 1 50.27 -8.93 -34.48
N ARG A 2 50.71 -10.20 -34.36
CA ARG A 2 49.88 -11.28 -33.75
C ARG A 2 49.70 -11.21 -32.22
N ARG A 3 50.55 -10.47 -31.50
CA ARG A 3 50.51 -10.37 -30.02
C ARG A 3 49.58 -9.26 -29.49
N THR A 4 49.25 -8.26 -30.29
CA THR A 4 48.37 -7.13 -29.92
C THR A 4 46.89 -7.40 -30.17
N ILE A 5 46.58 -8.39 -31.01
CA ILE A 5 45.18 -8.79 -31.31
C ILE A 5 44.60 -9.58 -30.13
N THR A 6 45.40 -10.41 -29.47
CA THR A 6 44.95 -11.29 -28.38
C THR A 6 44.59 -10.55 -27.09
N THR A 7 45.19 -9.39 -26.85
CA THR A 7 44.95 -8.58 -25.63
C THR A 7 43.65 -7.79 -25.68
N ILE A 8 43.15 -7.43 -26.87
CA ILE A 8 41.92 -6.63 -27.03
C ILE A 8 40.67 -7.50 -26.84
N THR A 9 40.71 -8.78 -27.25
CA THR A 9 39.57 -9.70 -27.15
C THR A 9 39.27 -10.10 -25.70
N ALA A 10 40.29 -10.21 -24.83
CA ALA A 10 40.10 -10.55 -23.42
C ALA A 10 39.43 -9.43 -22.61
N LEU A 11 39.66 -8.16 -22.97
CA LEU A 11 39.10 -7.01 -22.26
C LEU A 11 37.60 -6.79 -22.56
N LEU A 12 37.13 -7.17 -23.75
CA LEU A 12 35.71 -7.10 -24.14
C LEU A 12 34.84 -8.20 -23.49
N ILE A 13 35.43 -9.36 -23.15
CA ILE A 13 34.70 -10.44 -22.47
C ILE A 13 34.55 -10.12 -20.98
N ALA A 14 35.55 -9.49 -20.36
CA ALA A 14 35.52 -9.11 -18.94
C ALA A 14 34.43 -8.07 -18.61
N THR A 15 34.12 -7.15 -19.52
CA THR A 15 33.04 -6.15 -19.32
C THR A 15 31.63 -6.72 -19.51
N SER A 16 31.49 -7.87 -20.17
CA SER A 16 30.20 -8.56 -20.30
C SER A 16 29.81 -9.34 -19.04
N LEU A 17 30.78 -9.73 -18.20
CA LEU A 17 30.54 -10.52 -16.99
C LEU A 17 29.99 -9.68 -15.81
N THR A 18 30.22 -8.37 -15.77
CA THR A 18 29.70 -7.47 -14.70
C THR A 18 28.33 -6.87 -15.03
N ALA A 19 27.80 -7.10 -16.24
CA ALA A 19 26.50 -6.57 -16.67
C ALA A 19 25.28 -7.45 -16.28
N CYS A 20 25.49 -8.62 -15.65
CA CYS A 20 24.40 -9.57 -15.38
C CYS A 20 23.49 -9.18 -14.19
N GLY A 21 23.84 -8.16 -13.41
CA GLY A 21 23.08 -7.73 -12.22
C GLY A 21 22.43 -6.35 -12.32
N ALA A 22 22.90 -5.48 -13.23
CA ALA A 22 22.45 -4.10 -13.38
C ALA A 22 21.79 -3.89 -14.75
N GLY A 23 20.51 -3.54 -14.76
CA GLY A 23 19.74 -3.33 -15.99
C GLY A 23 18.23 -3.32 -15.76
N GLN A 24 17.46 -3.21 -16.84
CA GLN A 24 15.99 -3.20 -16.76
C GLN A 24 15.40 -4.47 -16.11
N ASN A 25 16.15 -5.58 -16.09
CA ASN A 25 15.75 -6.85 -15.48
C ASN A 25 16.50 -7.18 -14.18
N ALA A 26 17.13 -6.20 -13.53
CA ALA A 26 17.79 -6.42 -12.24
C ALA A 26 16.83 -7.03 -11.21
N ALA A 27 17.27 -8.07 -10.48
CA ALA A 27 16.45 -8.80 -9.51
C ALA A 27 15.83 -7.87 -8.45
N THR A 28 16.54 -6.80 -8.07
CA THR A 28 16.06 -5.78 -7.13
C THR A 28 14.83 -5.01 -7.63
N ARG A 29 14.63 -4.88 -8.94
CA ARG A 29 13.43 -4.24 -9.52
C ARG A 29 12.21 -5.15 -9.57
N ASN A 30 12.43 -6.46 -9.44
CA ASN A 30 11.37 -7.47 -9.46
C ASN A 30 10.78 -7.72 -8.07
N ILE A 31 11.47 -7.31 -7.00
CA ILE A 31 10.93 -7.30 -5.64
C ILE A 31 9.94 -6.14 -5.54
N LYS A 32 8.65 -6.44 -5.60
CA LYS A 32 7.58 -5.42 -5.59
C LYS A 32 6.82 -5.32 -4.28
N GLN A 33 6.98 -6.29 -3.38
CA GLN A 33 6.22 -6.37 -2.15
C GLN A 33 7.09 -6.99 -1.06
N VAL A 34 7.54 -6.14 -0.13
CA VAL A 34 8.32 -6.55 1.05
C VAL A 34 7.48 -6.49 2.33
N THR A 35 6.26 -5.97 2.23
CA THR A 35 5.28 -5.94 3.30
C THR A 35 4.26 -7.06 3.13
N ASP A 36 3.58 -7.39 4.21
CA ASP A 36 2.46 -8.33 4.26
C ASP A 36 1.20 -7.77 3.58
N GLY A 37 1.06 -6.46 3.48
CA GLY A 37 -0.05 -5.80 2.81
C GLY A 37 0.02 -5.90 1.29
N VAL A 38 -1.14 -6.05 0.66
CA VAL A 38 -1.30 -6.26 -0.79
C VAL A 38 -1.14 -4.95 -1.57
N GLU A 39 -0.50 -5.04 -2.73
CA GLU A 39 -0.52 -3.96 -3.74
C GLU A 39 -1.46 -4.29 -4.90
N LYS A 40 -2.13 -3.26 -5.44
CA LYS A 40 -2.97 -3.40 -6.63
C LYS A 40 -2.86 -2.17 -7.52
N ILE A 41 -2.79 -2.38 -8.83
CA ILE A 41 -2.93 -1.33 -9.84
C ILE A 41 -4.30 -1.52 -10.50
N ILE A 42 -5.06 -0.43 -10.57
CA ILE A 42 -6.43 -0.37 -11.06
C ILE A 42 -6.41 0.50 -12.32
N THR A 43 -6.66 -0.15 -13.46
CA THR A 43 -6.72 0.48 -14.79
C THR A 43 -8.11 0.46 -15.41
N GLN A 44 -9.09 -0.07 -14.67
CA GLN A 44 -10.49 -0.14 -15.10
C GLN A 44 -11.05 1.26 -15.36
N ASN A 45 -11.88 1.40 -16.39
CA ASN A 45 -12.60 2.63 -16.73
C ASN A 45 -11.70 3.86 -16.94
N GLY A 46 -10.45 3.63 -17.39
CA GLY A 46 -9.46 4.69 -17.61
C GLY A 46 -8.89 5.28 -16.33
N SER A 47 -9.11 4.65 -15.17
CA SER A 47 -8.48 5.04 -13.91
C SER A 47 -7.00 4.65 -13.90
N ALA A 48 -6.22 5.31 -13.06
CA ALA A 48 -4.83 4.93 -12.78
C ALA A 48 -4.61 4.95 -11.27
N ILE A 49 -5.38 4.12 -10.55
CA ILE A 49 -5.34 4.07 -9.09
C ILE A 49 -4.35 2.99 -8.66
N LYS A 50 -3.45 3.33 -7.73
CA LYS A 50 -2.55 2.41 -7.06
C LYS A 50 -2.95 2.25 -5.60
N ILE A 51 -3.09 1.01 -5.17
CA ILE A 51 -3.24 0.63 -3.76
C ILE A 51 -1.91 0.02 -3.30
N VAL A 52 -1.42 0.45 -2.15
CA VAL A 52 -0.20 -0.08 -1.52
C VAL A 52 -0.44 -0.44 -0.06
N ASN A 53 0.22 -1.51 0.38
CA ASN A 53 0.18 -2.04 1.74
C ASN A 53 -1.24 -2.25 2.31
N LEU A 54 -2.15 -2.81 1.51
CA LEU A 54 -3.53 -3.05 1.93
C LEU A 54 -3.64 -4.31 2.79
N LEU A 55 -4.08 -4.16 4.03
CA LEU A 55 -4.33 -5.24 4.98
C LEU A 55 -5.38 -4.84 6.03
N LEU A 56 -5.77 -5.81 6.85
CA LEU A 56 -6.60 -5.57 8.03
C LEU A 56 -5.80 -5.81 9.30
N VAL A 57 -6.04 -5.03 10.34
CA VAL A 57 -5.50 -5.28 11.69
C VAL A 57 -6.64 -5.64 12.63
N ALA A 58 -6.54 -6.82 13.25
CA ALA A 58 -7.41 -7.27 14.32
C ALA A 58 -7.05 -6.54 15.62
N THR A 59 -8.01 -5.83 16.20
CA THR A 59 -7.84 -5.14 17.49
C THR A 59 -8.34 -6.00 18.64
N GLU A 60 -7.90 -5.67 19.85
CA GLU A 60 -8.31 -6.35 21.10
C GLU A 60 -9.80 -6.17 21.40
N THR A 61 -10.43 -5.13 20.86
CA THR A 61 -11.88 -4.86 20.98
C THR A 61 -12.72 -5.75 20.05
N GLY A 62 -12.10 -6.59 19.22
CA GLY A 62 -12.79 -7.43 18.25
C GLY A 62 -13.15 -6.71 16.96
N ASP A 63 -12.50 -5.58 16.64
CA ASP A 63 -12.70 -4.84 15.40
C ASP A 63 -11.63 -5.20 14.37
N ALA A 64 -11.91 -4.93 13.09
CA ALA A 64 -10.91 -4.96 12.03
C ALA A 64 -10.69 -3.55 11.47
N VAL A 65 -9.46 -3.07 11.51
CA VAL A 65 -9.08 -1.74 11.00
C VAL A 65 -8.34 -1.88 9.68
N VAL A 66 -8.73 -1.10 8.67
CA VAL A 66 -8.05 -1.10 7.37
C VAL A 66 -6.74 -0.34 7.49
N VAL A 67 -5.65 -0.93 7.01
CA VAL A 67 -4.36 -0.26 6.84
C VAL A 67 -4.02 -0.28 5.35
N GLY A 68 -3.54 0.84 4.83
CA GLY A 68 -3.10 0.95 3.44
C GLY A 68 -3.08 2.38 2.95
N THR A 69 -2.59 2.56 1.74
CA THR A 69 -2.62 3.84 1.02
C THR A 69 -3.17 3.65 -0.38
N ILE A 70 -4.07 4.55 -0.79
CA ILE A 70 -4.66 4.58 -2.13
C ILE A 70 -4.26 5.89 -2.80
N VAL A 71 -3.72 5.82 -4.01
CA VAL A 71 -3.26 6.99 -4.77
C VAL A 71 -3.88 6.96 -6.16
N ASN A 72 -4.49 8.06 -6.58
CA ASN A 72 -4.91 8.23 -7.98
C ASN A 72 -3.79 8.93 -8.76
N GLN A 73 -3.14 8.23 -9.69
CA GLN A 73 -2.13 8.82 -10.57
C GLN A 73 -2.73 9.40 -11.87
N GLY A 74 -4.03 9.16 -12.10
CA GLY A 74 -4.76 9.66 -13.27
C GLY A 74 -5.15 11.12 -13.13
N ALA A 75 -5.35 11.80 -14.26
CA ALA A 75 -5.72 13.22 -14.28
C ALA A 75 -7.14 13.47 -13.75
N ALA A 76 -8.06 12.54 -13.97
CA ALA A 76 -9.46 12.70 -13.61
C ALA A 76 -9.72 12.15 -12.19
N PRO A 77 -10.38 12.90 -11.29
CA PRO A 77 -10.60 12.49 -9.91
C PRO A 77 -11.55 11.29 -9.80
N ASP A 78 -11.44 10.55 -8.72
CA ASP A 78 -12.36 9.47 -8.34
C ASP A 78 -12.80 9.67 -6.88
N LYS A 79 -13.62 8.78 -6.34
CA LYS A 79 -14.03 8.79 -4.94
C LYS A 79 -14.18 7.36 -4.43
N LEU A 80 -13.66 7.10 -3.23
CA LEU A 80 -13.93 5.85 -2.53
C LEU A 80 -15.33 5.92 -1.90
N LEU A 81 -16.20 5.00 -2.29
CA LEU A 81 -17.60 4.93 -1.84
C LEU A 81 -17.78 3.97 -0.65
N GLY A 82 -16.96 2.94 -0.55
CA GLY A 82 -17.11 1.93 0.50
C GLY A 82 -16.01 0.88 0.48
N ILE A 83 -15.89 0.18 1.60
CA ILE A 83 -15.01 -0.98 1.77
C ILE A 83 -15.83 -2.09 2.42
N ALA A 84 -15.77 -3.31 1.90
CA ALA A 84 -16.60 -4.43 2.34
C ALA A 84 -15.84 -5.76 2.45
N VAL A 85 -16.27 -6.60 3.40
CA VAL A 85 -15.81 -7.99 3.60
C VAL A 85 -17.03 -8.85 3.94
N GLY A 86 -17.23 -9.97 3.23
CA GLY A 86 -18.23 -10.99 3.60
C GLY A 86 -19.67 -10.48 3.75
N GLY A 87 -20.03 -9.37 3.10
CA GLY A 87 -21.34 -8.71 3.21
C GLY A 87 -21.43 -7.58 4.25
N GLY A 88 -20.44 -7.45 5.15
CA GLY A 88 -20.30 -6.31 6.05
C GLY A 88 -19.55 -5.15 5.40
N THR A 89 -19.88 -3.92 5.79
CA THR A 89 -19.23 -2.69 5.31
C THR A 89 -18.47 -2.00 6.44
N ALA A 90 -17.30 -1.44 6.13
CA ALA A 90 -16.55 -0.62 7.07
C ALA A 90 -17.23 0.75 7.22
N THR A 91 -17.21 1.28 8.44
CA THR A 91 -17.48 2.69 8.70
C THR A 91 -16.28 3.51 8.25
N ILE A 92 -16.47 4.42 7.31
CA ILE A 92 -15.41 5.29 6.77
C ILE A 92 -15.60 6.72 7.28
N THR A 93 -14.52 7.33 7.76
CA THR A 93 -14.48 8.73 8.20
C THR A 93 -13.28 9.46 7.58
N GLY A 94 -13.38 10.78 7.46
CA GLY A 94 -12.38 11.61 6.76
C GLY A 94 -12.74 11.86 5.30
N ASP A 95 -11.79 12.43 4.54
CA ASP A 95 -11.98 12.67 3.11
C ASP A 95 -11.75 11.38 2.31
N THR A 96 -12.65 11.11 1.36
CA THR A 96 -12.63 9.93 0.49
C THR A 96 -12.43 10.28 -0.98
N THR A 97 -12.19 11.57 -1.25
CA THR A 97 -11.94 12.10 -2.60
C THR A 97 -10.54 11.71 -3.07
N LEU A 98 -10.46 11.13 -4.27
CA LEU A 98 -9.21 10.70 -4.90
C LEU A 98 -8.82 11.67 -6.02
N ASN A 99 -8.33 12.84 -5.61
CA ASN A 99 -7.70 13.80 -6.53
C ASN A 99 -6.36 13.25 -7.06
N GLN A 100 -5.91 13.78 -8.18
CA GLN A 100 -4.64 13.36 -8.77
C GLN A 100 -3.48 13.56 -7.78
N ASN A 101 -2.72 12.50 -7.56
CA ASN A 101 -1.57 12.41 -6.65
C ASN A 101 -1.86 12.82 -5.20
N ALA A 102 -3.14 12.83 -4.80
CA ALA A 102 -3.58 13.08 -3.43
C ALA A 102 -3.94 11.74 -2.78
N PRO A 103 -3.05 11.16 -1.97
CA PRO A 103 -3.25 9.83 -1.39
C PRO A 103 -4.25 9.83 -0.22
N LEU A 104 -5.07 8.79 -0.17
CA LEU A 104 -5.85 8.39 1.00
C LEU A 104 -5.00 7.43 1.85
N ARG A 105 -4.78 7.75 3.12
CA ARG A 105 -3.95 6.98 4.07
C ARG A 105 -4.81 6.54 5.26
N PHE A 106 -4.95 5.23 5.45
CA PHE A 106 -5.94 4.65 6.37
C PHE A 106 -5.50 4.48 7.83
N GLU A 107 -4.20 4.58 8.13
CA GLU A 107 -3.65 4.56 9.49
C GLU A 107 -2.23 5.20 9.45
N GLY A 108 -1.66 5.48 10.62
CA GLY A 108 -0.35 6.13 10.78
C GLY A 108 -0.44 7.63 11.06
N GLU A 109 0.72 8.27 11.30
CA GLU A 109 0.78 9.67 11.77
C GLU A 109 0.19 10.69 10.78
N SER A 110 0.26 10.39 9.48
CA SER A 110 -0.29 11.23 8.40
C SER A 110 -1.61 10.68 7.82
N ALA A 111 -2.32 9.85 8.58
CA ALA A 111 -3.63 9.34 8.17
C ALA A 111 -4.64 10.48 7.98
N ASN A 112 -5.38 10.44 6.88
CA ASN A 112 -6.42 11.42 6.54
C ASN A 112 -7.80 10.80 6.33
N VAL A 113 -7.87 9.47 6.29
CA VAL A 113 -9.08 8.68 6.21
C VAL A 113 -8.97 7.55 7.22
N LYS A 114 -10.09 7.04 7.69
CA LYS A 114 -10.13 5.89 8.58
C LYS A 114 -11.25 4.95 8.16
N ALA A 115 -11.01 3.65 8.24
CA ALA A 115 -12.02 2.64 7.94
C ALA A 115 -11.97 1.50 8.96
N VAL A 116 -13.10 1.24 9.62
CA VAL A 116 -13.21 0.27 10.71
C VAL A 116 -14.44 -0.63 10.52
N PHE A 117 -14.23 -1.93 10.64
CA PHE A 117 -15.29 -2.93 10.79
C PHE A 117 -15.47 -3.23 12.28
N THR A 118 -16.57 -2.77 12.86
CA THR A 118 -16.83 -2.90 14.29
C THR A 118 -17.43 -4.26 14.65
N GLY A 119 -16.94 -4.90 15.72
CA GLY A 119 -17.54 -6.10 16.30
C GLY A 119 -17.53 -7.35 15.39
N VAL A 120 -16.56 -7.44 14.47
CA VAL A 120 -16.47 -8.56 13.51
C VAL A 120 -15.60 -9.72 14.00
N SER A 121 -14.97 -9.60 15.16
CA SER A 121 -14.09 -10.59 15.80
C SER A 121 -13.11 -11.24 14.81
N PRO A 122 -12.29 -10.43 14.11
CA PRO A 122 -11.43 -10.95 13.06
C PRO A 122 -10.33 -11.82 13.66
N VAL A 123 -9.98 -12.91 12.97
CA VAL A 123 -8.93 -13.80 13.46
C VAL A 123 -7.65 -13.60 12.66
N ALA A 124 -6.58 -13.20 13.35
CA ALA A 124 -5.29 -12.91 12.72
C ALA A 124 -4.69 -14.14 12.02
N GLY A 125 -3.89 -13.89 10.99
CA GLY A 125 -3.25 -14.90 10.14
C GLY A 125 -4.13 -15.46 9.02
N ARG A 126 -5.42 -15.10 8.93
CA ARG A 126 -6.29 -15.49 7.81
C ARG A 126 -6.25 -14.45 6.70
N HIS A 127 -6.52 -14.93 5.48
CA HIS A 127 -6.79 -14.08 4.34
C HIS A 127 -8.29 -13.93 4.13
N VAL A 128 -8.71 -12.73 3.74
CA VAL A 128 -10.10 -12.42 3.43
C VAL A 128 -10.19 -11.58 2.17
N LYS A 129 -11.30 -11.71 1.44
CA LYS A 129 -11.58 -10.88 0.26
C LYS A 129 -12.13 -9.52 0.71
N LEU A 130 -11.30 -8.50 0.58
CA LEU A 130 -11.63 -7.09 0.82
C LEU A 130 -12.01 -6.44 -0.51
N THR A 131 -13.19 -5.84 -0.58
CA THR A 131 -13.68 -5.17 -1.78
C THR A 131 -13.79 -3.67 -1.55
N LEU A 132 -13.16 -2.89 -2.43
CA LEU A 132 -13.21 -1.43 -2.45
C LEU A 132 -14.14 -0.99 -3.58
N GLY A 133 -15.09 -0.13 -3.28
CA GLY A 133 -15.98 0.47 -4.27
C GLY A 133 -15.56 1.89 -4.59
N PHE A 134 -15.29 2.18 -5.86
CA PHE A 134 -14.98 3.51 -6.36
C PHE A 134 -16.10 4.03 -7.25
N ALA A 135 -16.29 5.36 -7.29
CA ALA A 135 -17.31 5.98 -8.11
C ALA A 135 -17.07 5.77 -9.61
N ARG A 136 -15.82 5.77 -10.07
CA ARG A 136 -15.45 5.58 -11.48
C ARG A 136 -14.75 4.27 -11.74
N ALA A 137 -13.75 3.89 -10.94
CA ALA A 137 -13.04 2.63 -11.14
C ALA A 137 -13.91 1.38 -10.86
N GLY A 138 -15.08 1.54 -10.23
CA GLY A 138 -15.99 0.45 -9.91
C GLY A 138 -15.51 -0.37 -8.71
N MET A 139 -15.90 -1.63 -8.65
CA MET A 139 -15.57 -2.54 -7.54
C MET A 139 -14.26 -3.27 -7.79
N VAL A 140 -13.34 -3.21 -6.82
CA VAL A 140 -12.04 -3.88 -6.87
C VAL A 140 -11.88 -4.75 -5.65
N THR A 141 -11.65 -6.05 -5.86
CA THR A 141 -11.41 -7.01 -4.77
C THR A 141 -9.93 -7.36 -4.68
N ALA A 142 -9.41 -7.39 -3.46
CA ALA A 142 -8.10 -7.89 -3.10
C ALA A 142 -8.21 -8.93 -1.99
N GLU A 143 -7.39 -9.96 -2.03
CA GLU A 143 -7.29 -10.94 -0.95
C GLU A 143 -6.21 -10.51 0.02
N VAL A 144 -6.60 -10.05 1.21
CA VAL A 144 -5.72 -9.38 2.16
C VAL A 144 -5.56 -10.21 3.44
N ILE A 145 -4.40 -10.12 4.07
CA ILE A 145 -4.14 -10.74 5.37
C ILE A 145 -4.77 -9.91 6.50
N ILE A 146 -5.28 -10.61 7.51
CA ILE A 146 -5.60 -10.05 8.82
C ILE A 146 -4.36 -10.19 9.69
N ARG A 147 -3.74 -9.07 10.05
CA ARG A 147 -2.62 -9.01 10.99
C ARG A 147 -3.13 -8.78 12.40
N ASP A 148 -2.36 -9.21 13.37
CA ASP A 148 -2.61 -8.87 14.75
C ASP A 148 -1.91 -7.56 15.10
N LYS A 149 -2.38 -6.91 16.17
CA LYS A 149 -1.90 -5.61 16.64
C LYS A 149 -0.54 -5.72 17.34
N ARG A 150 0.53 -6.04 16.60
CA ARG A 150 1.92 -6.10 17.09
C ARG A 150 2.89 -5.34 16.19
N ASP A 151 4.13 -5.18 16.65
CA ASP A 151 5.24 -4.62 15.87
C ASP A 151 4.87 -3.28 15.20
N ALA A 152 4.90 -3.22 13.86
CA ALA A 152 4.53 -2.05 13.07
C ALA A 152 3.06 -1.63 13.25
N TYR A 153 2.18 -2.54 13.67
CA TYR A 153 0.73 -2.32 13.82
C TYR A 153 0.29 -2.10 15.28
N LYS A 154 1.23 -2.05 16.23
CA LYS A 154 0.92 -1.91 17.66
C LYS A 154 0.08 -0.68 18.04
N ASN A 155 0.17 0.39 17.23
CA ASN A 155 -0.53 1.65 17.47
C ASN A 155 -1.87 1.76 16.74
N VAL A 156 -2.30 0.73 16.00
CA VAL A 156 -3.59 0.77 15.31
C VAL A 156 -4.73 0.70 16.33
N THR A 157 -5.73 1.58 16.19
CA THR A 157 -6.87 1.66 17.11
C THR A 157 -8.19 1.70 16.35
N SER A 158 -9.28 1.31 17.01
CA SER A 158 -10.64 1.35 16.45
C SER A 158 -11.30 2.73 16.49
N GLY A 159 -10.57 3.80 16.85
CA GLY A 159 -11.11 5.16 16.85
C GLY A 159 -11.75 5.52 15.51
N ILE A 160 -12.64 6.50 15.48
CA ILE A 160 -13.30 6.93 14.23
C ILE A 160 -12.79 8.28 13.73
N THR A 161 -11.86 8.90 14.43
CA THR A 161 -11.13 10.09 13.99
C THR A 161 -9.77 9.68 13.46
N PRO A 162 -9.36 10.12 12.26
CA PRO A 162 -7.96 10.04 11.85
C PRO A 162 -7.10 10.79 12.87
N VAL A 163 -6.17 10.11 13.53
CA VAL A 163 -5.31 10.72 14.55
C VAL A 163 -4.11 11.33 13.85
N ALA A 164 -4.14 12.63 13.58
CA ALA A 164 -2.92 13.38 13.33
C ALA A 164 -2.22 13.55 14.69
N THR A 165 -1.08 12.88 14.88
CA THR A 165 -0.21 13.22 16.02
C THR A 165 0.56 14.45 15.59
N SER A 166 0.41 15.57 16.30
CA SER A 166 1.26 16.74 16.10
C SER A 166 2.72 16.33 16.32
N SER A 167 3.58 16.61 15.33
CA SER A 167 5.02 16.34 15.39
C SER A 167 5.66 16.87 16.70
N PRO A 168 6.61 16.15 17.34
CA PRO A 168 7.25 16.59 18.58
C PRO A 168 8.18 17.82 18.44
N ASP A 169 8.51 18.27 17.23
CA ASP A 169 9.65 19.19 17.01
C ASP A 169 9.35 20.68 17.17
N SER A 170 8.30 21.05 17.90
CA SER A 170 8.11 22.44 18.35
C SER A 170 8.68 22.64 19.75
N GLN A 171 9.98 22.39 19.93
CA GLN A 171 10.72 23.00 21.04
C GLN A 171 11.18 24.39 20.60
N PRO A 172 10.73 25.48 21.26
CA PRO A 172 11.32 26.79 21.02
C PRO A 172 12.77 26.74 21.50
N LEU A 173 13.69 27.13 20.63
CA LEU A 173 15.06 27.49 21.02
C LEU A 173 14.94 28.60 22.09
N GLN A 174 15.32 28.27 23.32
CA GLN A 174 15.63 29.26 24.37
C GLN A 174 17.07 29.73 24.20
#